data_AF-A0A2V8L421-F1
#
_entry.id   AF-A0A2V8L421-F1
#
_cell.length_a   1.000
_cell.length_b   1.000
_cell.length_c   1.000
_cell.angle_alpha   90.00
_cell.angle_beta   90.00
_cell.angle_gamma   90.00
#
_symmetry.space_group_name_H-M   'P 1'
#
loop_
_entity.id
_entity.type
_entity.pdbx_description
1 polymer ?
#
loop_
_entity_poly.entity_id
_entity_poly.type
_entity_poly.pdbx_seq_one_letter_code
_entity_poly.pdbx_strand_id
1 'polypeptide(L)'
;MEPAADGQLSFIYKVNGTQQEFDAGSRAWFSSFLLALERVSGFAASTRVPALLAKGGPQAVLTEIGNLSADYVRQIYFIKLFENATLPAPLLIKALDQARNEISTDYSLAQVLLTIAQRYDLNDEAQRVAFLSGANKLHTDYEHARVLIELLKRPNLSPQILRATLESAKSISTDYEKGRILTTLAGLSSFNESEIATYLDLASAINTDYEHSRSLIALMDHQKLSPDAVSQVLKSASSINTDYEKSRTLIAVNESHNFDEKQIATYLSLVDSIGTDYERSRDLIALMQQHKLANDSVGRIIDETKKIGTDYEKARVLTEAARRYEMQGTLRDAYIKAADSIGTEYDRNRTLAAITKREMM
;
A
#
# COMPACT_ATOMS: atom_id res chain seq x y z
N MET A 1 -45.59 13.73 -28.18
CA MET A 1 -46.44 12.56 -27.89
C MET A 1 -47.71 13.09 -27.27
N GLU A 2 -48.84 12.79 -27.87
CA GLU A 2 -50.16 13.24 -27.40
C GLU A 2 -51.07 12.01 -27.25
N PRO A 3 -51.93 11.96 -26.23
CA PRO A 3 -52.90 10.88 -26.11
C PRO A 3 -53.88 10.95 -27.29
N ALA A 4 -54.01 9.85 -28.02
CA ALA A 4 -55.02 9.70 -29.05
C ALA A 4 -56.40 9.45 -28.42
N ALA A 5 -57.47 9.70 -29.18
CA ALA A 5 -58.86 9.56 -28.73
C ALA A 5 -59.23 8.11 -28.35
N ASP A 6 -58.45 7.12 -28.75
CA ASP A 6 -58.59 5.68 -28.45
C ASP A 6 -57.73 5.22 -27.27
N GLY A 7 -57.03 6.14 -26.58
CA GLY A 7 -56.13 5.84 -25.47
C GLY A 7 -54.73 5.37 -25.88
N GLN A 8 -54.42 5.31 -27.18
CA GLN A 8 -53.06 5.01 -27.66
C GLN A 8 -52.18 6.26 -27.75
N LEU A 9 -50.88 6.06 -27.98
CA LEU A 9 -49.92 7.14 -28.14
C LEU A 9 -49.88 7.61 -29.60
N SER A 10 -50.19 8.89 -29.83
CA SER A 10 -49.96 9.55 -31.12
C SER A 10 -48.60 10.26 -31.12
N PHE A 11 -47.84 10.03 -32.19
CA PHE A 11 -46.56 10.66 -32.43
C PHE A 11 -46.67 11.63 -33.62
N ILE A 12 -46.48 12.92 -33.35
CA ILE A 12 -46.45 13.97 -34.36
C ILE A 12 -45.01 14.45 -34.55
N TYR A 13 -44.56 14.55 -35.80
CA TYR A 13 -43.27 15.12 -36.17
C TYR A 13 -43.47 16.56 -36.61
N LYS A 14 -42.76 17.50 -35.97
CA LYS A 14 -42.82 18.93 -36.29
C LYS A 14 -41.42 19.46 -36.54
N VAL A 15 -41.27 20.26 -37.60
CA VAL A 15 -40.04 21.01 -37.91
C VAL A 15 -40.40 22.49 -37.84
N ASN A 16 -39.75 23.23 -36.95
CA ASN A 16 -40.02 24.66 -36.68
C ASN A 16 -41.51 24.96 -36.42
N GLY A 17 -42.20 24.08 -35.69
CA GLY A 17 -43.62 24.23 -35.33
C GLY A 17 -44.61 23.68 -36.36
N THR A 18 -44.18 23.40 -37.59
CA THR A 18 -45.04 22.88 -38.66
C THR A 18 -45.02 21.36 -38.68
N GLN A 19 -46.19 20.72 -38.67
CA GLN A 19 -46.31 19.26 -38.78
C GLN A 19 -45.87 18.80 -40.17
N GLN A 20 -45.03 17.76 -40.19
CA GLN A 20 -44.49 17.14 -41.39
C GLN A 20 -44.72 15.63 -41.33
N GLU A 21 -44.73 14.97 -42.50
CA GLU A 21 -44.76 13.50 -42.55
C GLU A 21 -43.44 12.92 -42.02
N PHE A 22 -43.50 11.84 -41.24
CA PHE A 22 -42.30 11.14 -40.77
C PHE A 22 -41.79 10.16 -41.85
N ASP A 23 -41.31 10.72 -42.94
CA ASP A 23 -40.87 10.05 -44.15
C ASP A 23 -39.46 9.41 -44.03
N ALA A 24 -38.91 8.93 -45.14
CA ALA A 24 -37.58 8.31 -45.17
C ALA A 24 -36.46 9.27 -44.77
N GLY A 25 -36.55 10.55 -45.15
CA GLY A 25 -35.57 11.57 -44.79
C GLY A 25 -35.59 11.87 -43.29
N SER A 26 -36.78 12.04 -42.73
CA SER A 26 -36.99 12.28 -41.30
C SER A 26 -36.51 11.10 -40.45
N ARG A 27 -36.74 9.86 -40.91
CA ARG A 27 -36.19 8.64 -40.28
C ARG A 27 -34.66 8.62 -40.30
N ALA A 28 -34.02 8.95 -41.42
CA ALA A 28 -32.57 8.98 -41.54
C ALA A 28 -31.94 10.06 -40.65
N TRP A 29 -32.54 11.25 -40.61
CA TRP A 29 -32.12 12.33 -39.72
C TRP A 29 -32.26 11.91 -38.25
N PHE A 30 -33.41 11.37 -37.84
CA PHE A 30 -33.65 10.98 -36.45
C PHE A 30 -32.70 9.87 -36.01
N SER A 31 -32.46 8.87 -36.87
CA SER A 31 -31.46 7.83 -36.61
C SER A 31 -30.06 8.41 -36.40
N SER A 32 -29.67 9.40 -37.21
CA SER A 32 -28.36 10.05 -37.10
C SER A 32 -28.27 10.90 -35.83
N PHE A 33 -29.34 11.59 -35.46
CA PHE A 33 -29.44 12.34 -34.22
C PHE A 33 -29.33 11.42 -32.99
N LEU A 34 -30.09 10.32 -32.95
CA LEU A 34 -30.02 9.37 -31.84
C LEU A 34 -28.62 8.77 -31.71
N LEU A 35 -27.96 8.46 -32.82
CA LEU A 35 -26.58 7.98 -32.83
C LEU A 35 -25.62 9.04 -32.26
N ALA A 36 -25.74 10.30 -32.67
CA ALA A 36 -24.92 11.38 -32.15
C ALA A 36 -25.16 11.62 -30.65
N LEU A 37 -26.43 11.67 -30.24
CA LEU A 37 -26.82 11.81 -28.84
C LEU A 37 -26.22 10.69 -27.98
N GLU A 38 -26.30 9.46 -28.47
CA GLU A 38 -25.75 8.30 -27.78
C GLU A 38 -24.23 8.36 -27.66
N ARG A 39 -23.52 8.73 -28.74
CA ARG A 39 -22.05 8.83 -28.70
C ARG A 39 -21.52 9.92 -27.75
N VAL A 40 -22.36 10.92 -27.45
CA VAL A 40 -22.02 12.02 -26.52
C VAL A 40 -22.46 11.74 -25.09
N SER A 41 -23.61 11.10 -24.88
CA SER A 41 -24.20 10.95 -23.54
C SER A 41 -24.17 9.53 -22.98
N GLY A 42 -24.06 8.50 -23.83
CA GLY A 42 -24.14 7.09 -23.42
C GLY A 42 -25.50 6.66 -22.87
N PHE A 43 -26.56 7.45 -23.06
CA PHE A 43 -27.87 7.25 -22.43
C PHE A 43 -28.51 5.88 -22.72
N ALA A 44 -28.19 5.29 -23.87
CA ALA A 44 -28.70 4.01 -24.36
C ALA A 44 -27.64 2.91 -24.36
N ALA A 45 -26.48 3.11 -23.71
CA ALA A 45 -25.38 2.14 -23.72
C ALA A 45 -25.82 0.74 -23.24
N SER A 46 -26.68 0.70 -22.22
CA SER A 46 -27.26 -0.55 -21.67
C SER A 46 -28.08 -1.35 -22.69
N THR A 47 -28.65 -0.69 -23.71
CA THR A 47 -29.42 -1.35 -24.76
C THR A 47 -28.56 -1.56 -26.01
N ARG A 48 -27.70 -0.59 -26.32
CA ARG A 48 -26.92 -0.56 -27.55
C ARG A 48 -25.72 -1.51 -27.53
N VAL A 49 -25.03 -1.65 -26.40
CA VAL A 49 -23.91 -2.58 -26.29
C VAL A 49 -24.36 -4.04 -26.51
N PRO A 50 -25.43 -4.55 -25.88
CA PRO A 50 -25.97 -5.87 -26.22
C PRO A 50 -26.36 -6.02 -27.70
N ALA A 51 -26.95 -4.99 -28.31
CA ALA A 51 -27.31 -5.04 -29.73
C ALA A 51 -26.06 -5.11 -30.65
N LEU A 52 -25.00 -4.38 -30.33
CA LEU A 52 -23.71 -4.44 -31.04
C LEU A 52 -23.05 -5.82 -30.87
N LEU A 53 -23.09 -6.37 -29.66
CA LEU A 53 -22.61 -7.73 -29.37
C LEU A 53 -23.35 -8.77 -30.20
N ALA A 54 -24.69 -8.72 -30.26
CA ALA A 54 -25.48 -9.64 -31.06
C ALA A 54 -25.18 -9.52 -32.57
N LYS A 55 -24.84 -8.31 -33.05
CA LYS A 55 -24.57 -8.04 -34.46
C LYS A 55 -23.18 -8.49 -34.92
N GLY A 56 -22.15 -8.32 -34.10
CA GLY A 56 -20.77 -8.55 -34.53
C GLY A 56 -19.80 -8.89 -33.41
N GLY A 57 -20.31 -9.35 -32.27
CA GLY A 57 -19.53 -9.73 -31.10
C GLY A 57 -18.77 -8.57 -30.46
N PRO A 58 -17.81 -8.88 -29.57
CA PRO A 58 -17.02 -7.87 -28.87
C PRO A 58 -16.27 -6.90 -29.80
N GLN A 59 -15.84 -7.37 -30.98
CA GLN A 59 -15.16 -6.52 -31.96
C GLN A 59 -16.05 -5.36 -32.46
N ALA A 60 -17.36 -5.59 -32.63
CA ALA A 60 -18.29 -4.52 -33.01
C ALA A 60 -18.41 -3.44 -31.93
N VAL A 61 -18.36 -3.83 -30.65
CA VAL A 61 -18.38 -2.87 -29.53
C VAL A 61 -17.08 -2.07 -29.48
N LEU A 62 -15.92 -2.73 -29.60
CA LEU A 62 -14.61 -2.06 -29.65
C LEU A 62 -14.51 -1.08 -30.82
N THR A 63 -15.05 -1.43 -31.98
CA THR A 63 -15.16 -0.51 -33.12
C THR A 63 -16.07 0.68 -32.83
N GLU A 64 -17.19 0.47 -32.13
CA GLU A 64 -18.05 1.60 -31.74
C GLU A 64 -17.36 2.52 -30.72
N ILE A 65 -16.60 1.96 -29.77
CA ILE A 65 -15.85 2.74 -28.78
C ILE A 65 -14.92 3.77 -29.44
N GLY A 66 -14.25 3.39 -30.54
CA GLY A 66 -13.40 4.29 -31.31
C GLY A 66 -14.14 5.46 -31.97
N ASN A 67 -15.47 5.41 -32.06
CA ASN A 67 -16.30 6.50 -32.56
C ASN A 67 -16.89 7.39 -31.45
N LEU A 68 -16.67 7.04 -30.17
CA LEU A 68 -17.11 7.84 -29.03
C LEU A 68 -16.12 8.98 -28.81
N SER A 69 -16.60 10.14 -28.34
CA SER A 69 -15.76 11.32 -28.10
C SER A 69 -15.39 11.52 -26.63
N ALA A 70 -16.30 11.19 -25.72
CA ALA A 70 -16.13 11.42 -24.29
C ALA A 70 -15.60 10.17 -23.55
N ASP A 71 -14.58 10.37 -22.72
CA ASP A 71 -13.96 9.30 -21.90
C ASP A 71 -14.96 8.59 -21.00
N TYR A 72 -15.89 9.34 -20.40
CA TYR A 72 -16.96 8.77 -19.59
C TYR A 72 -17.84 7.80 -20.38
N VAL A 73 -18.16 8.13 -21.63
CA VAL A 73 -18.97 7.25 -22.49
C VAL A 73 -18.16 6.03 -22.94
N ARG A 74 -16.86 6.22 -23.27
CA ARG A 74 -15.94 5.09 -23.52
C ARG A 74 -15.88 4.14 -22.33
N GLN A 75 -15.74 4.68 -21.11
CA GLN A 75 -15.77 3.92 -19.87
C GLN A 75 -17.06 3.10 -19.75
N ILE A 76 -18.24 3.72 -19.93
CA ILE A 76 -19.52 3.00 -19.88
C ILE A 76 -19.54 1.85 -20.89
N TYR A 77 -19.11 2.09 -22.13
CA TYR A 77 -19.13 1.06 -23.17
C TYR A 77 -18.16 -0.09 -22.88
N PHE A 78 -16.94 0.20 -22.41
CA PHE A 78 -16.01 -0.84 -21.96
C PHE A 78 -16.57 -1.64 -20.79
N ILE A 79 -17.11 -0.99 -19.77
CA ILE A 79 -17.72 -1.68 -18.62
C ILE A 79 -18.86 -2.58 -19.10
N LYS A 80 -19.78 -2.06 -19.91
CA LYS A 80 -20.90 -2.84 -20.47
C LYS A 80 -20.41 -3.99 -21.34
N LEU A 81 -19.32 -3.83 -22.08
CA LEU A 81 -18.71 -4.92 -22.83
C LEU A 81 -18.28 -6.05 -21.90
N PHE A 82 -17.52 -5.75 -20.83
CA PHE A 82 -17.03 -6.76 -19.90
C PHE A 82 -18.13 -7.36 -19.00
N GLU A 83 -19.24 -6.64 -18.79
CA GLU A 83 -20.42 -7.18 -18.10
C GLU A 83 -21.21 -8.18 -18.95
N ASN A 84 -21.20 -8.03 -20.28
CA ASN A 84 -22.05 -8.79 -21.19
C ASN A 84 -21.28 -9.81 -22.05
N ALA A 85 -19.94 -9.84 -22.00
CA ALA A 85 -19.13 -10.77 -22.76
C ALA A 85 -17.80 -11.10 -22.07
N THR A 86 -17.38 -12.37 -22.18
CA THR A 86 -16.01 -12.80 -21.88
C THR A 86 -15.19 -12.73 -23.16
N LEU A 87 -14.14 -11.91 -23.17
CA LEU A 87 -13.27 -11.73 -24.32
C LEU A 87 -12.20 -12.83 -24.36
N PRO A 88 -11.90 -13.40 -25.53
CA PRO A 88 -10.72 -14.25 -25.70
C PRO A 88 -9.44 -13.43 -25.51
N ALA A 89 -8.35 -14.09 -25.11
CA ALA A 89 -7.11 -13.42 -24.69
C ALA A 89 -6.58 -12.34 -25.67
N PRO A 90 -6.47 -12.58 -26.99
CA PRO A 90 -6.00 -11.56 -27.92
C PRO A 90 -6.91 -10.31 -27.96
N LEU A 91 -8.22 -10.51 -27.77
CA LEU A 91 -9.19 -9.42 -27.83
C LEU A 91 -9.23 -8.64 -26.51
N LEU A 92 -8.97 -9.30 -25.38
CA LEU A 92 -8.77 -8.62 -24.10
C LEU A 92 -7.55 -7.69 -24.13
N ILE A 93 -6.42 -8.16 -24.68
CA ILE A 93 -5.22 -7.33 -24.86
C ILE A 93 -5.54 -6.14 -25.76
N LYS A 94 -6.25 -6.35 -26.88
CA LYS A 94 -6.70 -5.26 -27.75
C LYS A 94 -7.59 -4.25 -27.01
N ALA A 95 -8.50 -4.72 -26.16
CA ALA A 95 -9.36 -3.84 -25.37
C ALA A 95 -8.56 -3.03 -24.33
N LEU A 96 -7.57 -3.64 -23.66
CA LEU A 96 -6.63 -2.96 -22.76
C LEU A 96 -5.84 -1.87 -23.49
N ASP A 97 -5.26 -2.19 -24.65
CA ASP A 97 -4.51 -1.23 -25.47
C ASP A 97 -5.40 -0.08 -25.97
N GLN A 98 -6.63 -0.39 -26.40
CA GLN A 98 -7.58 0.63 -26.85
C GLN A 98 -7.98 1.55 -25.69
N ALA A 99 -8.31 1.00 -24.52
CA ALA A 99 -8.63 1.79 -23.33
C ALA A 99 -7.47 2.73 -22.95
N ARG A 100 -6.23 2.21 -22.91
CA ARG A 100 -5.02 3.00 -22.63
C ARG A 100 -4.83 4.16 -23.62
N ASN A 101 -5.12 3.93 -24.90
CA ASN A 101 -4.83 4.90 -25.96
C ASN A 101 -5.96 5.93 -26.15
N GLU A 102 -7.21 5.57 -25.89
CA GLU A 102 -8.39 6.40 -26.21
C GLU A 102 -9.03 7.06 -24.99
N ILE A 103 -8.74 6.60 -23.78
CA ILE A 103 -9.22 7.23 -22.54
C ILE A 103 -8.10 8.08 -21.94
N SER A 104 -8.36 9.37 -21.78
CA SER A 104 -7.37 10.34 -21.29
C SER A 104 -7.47 10.58 -19.78
N THR A 105 -8.67 10.52 -19.21
CA THR A 105 -8.90 10.76 -17.77
C THR A 105 -8.51 9.55 -16.93
N ASP A 106 -7.68 9.78 -15.92
CA ASP A 106 -7.19 8.72 -15.02
C ASP A 106 -8.33 7.95 -14.36
N TYR A 107 -9.36 8.64 -13.88
CA TYR A 107 -10.53 8.00 -13.28
C TYR A 107 -11.21 7.03 -14.25
N SER A 108 -11.51 7.46 -15.48
CA SER A 108 -12.22 6.62 -16.45
C SER A 108 -11.39 5.40 -16.85
N LEU A 109 -10.08 5.59 -17.07
CA LEU A 109 -9.18 4.51 -17.43
C LEU A 109 -9.04 3.51 -16.27
N ALA A 110 -8.85 4.01 -15.05
CA ALA A 110 -8.76 3.17 -13.85
C ALA A 110 -10.03 2.35 -13.64
N GLN A 111 -11.23 2.93 -13.81
CA GLN A 111 -12.48 2.17 -13.69
C GLN A 111 -12.57 1.03 -14.71
N VAL A 112 -12.10 1.24 -15.94
CA VAL A 112 -12.03 0.18 -16.95
C VAL A 112 -11.04 -0.90 -16.53
N LEU A 113 -9.83 -0.55 -16.13
CA LEU A 113 -8.80 -1.49 -15.68
C LEU A 113 -9.28 -2.29 -14.45
N LEU A 114 -9.89 -1.65 -13.48
CA LEU A 114 -10.42 -2.31 -12.29
C LEU A 114 -11.59 -3.25 -12.62
N THR A 115 -12.44 -2.87 -13.57
CA THR A 115 -13.50 -3.76 -14.08
C THR A 115 -12.89 -5.00 -14.73
N ILE A 116 -11.81 -4.85 -15.51
CA ILE A 116 -11.08 -5.97 -16.09
C ILE A 116 -10.49 -6.85 -14.99
N ALA A 117 -9.83 -6.26 -13.99
CA ALA A 117 -9.27 -7.00 -12.86
C ALA A 117 -10.33 -7.77 -12.06
N GLN A 118 -11.57 -7.27 -11.99
CA GLN A 118 -12.68 -7.99 -11.35
C GLN A 118 -13.25 -9.12 -12.20
N ARG A 119 -13.18 -9.01 -13.53
CA ARG A 119 -13.80 -9.97 -14.47
C ARG A 119 -12.85 -11.03 -14.99
N TYR A 120 -11.55 -10.79 -14.94
CA TYR A 120 -10.52 -11.65 -15.49
C TYR A 120 -9.44 -11.95 -14.45
N ASP A 121 -8.99 -13.21 -14.41
CA ASP A 121 -7.91 -13.64 -13.51
C ASP A 121 -6.54 -13.09 -13.92
N LEU A 122 -6.40 -12.65 -15.17
CA LEU A 122 -5.14 -12.19 -15.78
C LEU A 122 -4.04 -13.26 -15.64
N ASN A 123 -4.31 -14.50 -16.05
CA ASN A 123 -3.37 -15.63 -15.93
C ASN A 123 -2.27 -15.63 -17.01
N ASP A 124 -2.48 -14.90 -18.10
CA ASP A 124 -1.53 -14.82 -19.21
C ASP A 124 -0.56 -13.64 -19.02
N GLU A 125 0.72 -13.87 -19.31
CA GLU A 125 1.78 -12.88 -19.11
C GLU A 125 1.57 -11.64 -20.00
N ALA A 126 1.13 -11.83 -21.26
CA ALA A 126 0.90 -10.70 -22.16
C ALA A 126 -0.29 -9.85 -21.70
N GLN A 127 -1.32 -10.45 -21.10
CA GLN A 127 -2.40 -9.72 -20.44
C GLN A 127 -1.90 -8.86 -19.29
N ARG A 128 -1.00 -9.39 -18.44
CA ARG A 128 -0.42 -8.65 -17.32
C ARG A 128 0.45 -7.49 -17.79
N VAL A 129 1.25 -7.69 -18.84
CA VAL A 129 2.03 -6.61 -19.48
C VAL A 129 1.12 -5.51 -20.01
N ALA A 130 0.06 -5.86 -20.73
CA ALA A 130 -0.90 -4.89 -21.27
C ALA A 130 -1.63 -4.13 -20.14
N PHE A 131 -2.04 -4.84 -19.09
CA PHE A 131 -2.66 -4.26 -17.89
C PHE A 131 -1.74 -3.27 -17.18
N LEU A 132 -0.49 -3.68 -16.91
CA LEU A 132 0.51 -2.82 -16.29
C LEU A 132 0.83 -1.59 -17.17
N SER A 133 0.86 -1.77 -18.49
CA SER A 133 1.03 -0.64 -19.42
C SER A 133 -0.13 0.36 -19.35
N GLY A 134 -1.35 -0.12 -19.10
CA GLY A 134 -2.51 0.72 -18.80
C GLY A 134 -2.35 1.44 -17.46
N ALA A 135 -1.90 0.74 -16.41
CA ALA A 135 -1.66 1.33 -15.10
C ALA A 135 -0.61 2.44 -15.16
N ASN A 136 0.48 2.25 -15.92
CA ASN A 136 1.55 3.23 -16.13
C ASN A 136 1.09 4.52 -16.83
N LYS A 137 -0.12 4.55 -17.39
CA LYS A 137 -0.71 5.74 -18.01
C LYS A 137 -1.42 6.65 -17.00
N LEU A 138 -1.70 6.15 -15.79
CA LEU A 138 -2.38 6.89 -14.74
C LEU A 138 -1.41 7.86 -14.05
N HIS A 139 -1.82 9.12 -13.89
CA HIS A 139 -0.98 10.18 -13.32
C HIS A 139 -1.34 10.47 -11.86
N THR A 140 -2.61 10.34 -11.47
CA THR A 140 -3.00 10.46 -10.07
C THR A 140 -2.51 9.24 -9.29
N ASP A 141 -1.68 9.48 -8.27
CA ASP A 141 -1.18 8.45 -7.37
C ASP A 141 -2.27 7.51 -6.85
N TYR A 142 -3.43 8.05 -6.48
CA TYR A 142 -4.55 7.27 -5.96
C TYR A 142 -5.04 6.19 -6.95
N GLU A 143 -5.34 6.57 -8.20
CA GLU A 143 -5.81 5.61 -9.20
C GLU A 143 -4.69 4.68 -9.66
N HIS A 144 -3.46 5.20 -9.79
CA HIS A 144 -2.29 4.40 -10.15
C HIS A 144 -2.04 3.30 -9.12
N ALA A 145 -1.96 3.66 -7.84
CA ALA A 145 -1.79 2.70 -6.75
C ALA A 145 -2.94 1.69 -6.67
N ARG A 146 -4.18 2.15 -6.79
CA ARG A 146 -5.37 1.28 -6.77
C ARG A 146 -5.32 0.21 -7.86
N VAL A 147 -4.88 0.57 -9.08
CA VAL A 147 -4.75 -0.39 -10.19
C VAL A 147 -3.54 -1.31 -10.00
N LEU A 148 -2.38 -0.81 -9.57
CA LEU A 148 -1.20 -1.65 -9.31
C LEU A 148 -1.48 -2.69 -8.21
N ILE A 149 -2.20 -2.30 -7.15
CA ILE A 149 -2.62 -3.19 -6.06
C ILE A 149 -3.45 -4.37 -6.59
N GLU A 150 -4.36 -4.13 -7.55
CA GLU A 150 -5.17 -5.21 -8.13
C GLU A 150 -4.35 -6.17 -8.99
N LEU A 151 -3.27 -5.71 -9.62
CA LEU A 151 -2.31 -6.57 -10.30
C LEU A 151 -1.45 -7.37 -9.31
N LEU A 152 -0.99 -6.73 -8.23
CA LEU A 152 -0.18 -7.36 -7.18
C LEU A 152 -0.92 -8.53 -6.49
N LYS A 153 -2.23 -8.41 -6.29
CA LYS A 153 -3.07 -9.47 -5.70
C LYS A 153 -3.23 -10.72 -6.57
N ARG A 154 -2.78 -10.71 -7.83
CA ARG A 154 -2.93 -11.87 -8.72
C ARG A 154 -1.99 -12.99 -8.28
N PRO A 155 -2.44 -14.26 -8.29
CA PRO A 155 -1.56 -15.37 -7.97
C PRO A 155 -0.52 -15.59 -9.08
N ASN A 156 0.60 -16.24 -8.73
CA ASN A 156 1.62 -16.68 -9.68
C ASN A 156 2.19 -15.53 -10.55
N LEU A 157 2.41 -14.33 -9.99
CA LEU A 157 3.12 -13.25 -10.69
C LEU A 157 4.53 -13.71 -11.06
N SER A 158 4.92 -13.49 -12.32
CA SER A 158 6.31 -13.72 -12.71
C SER A 158 7.21 -12.71 -11.98
N PRO A 159 8.47 -13.06 -11.68
CA PRO A 159 9.43 -12.10 -11.12
C PRO A 159 9.60 -10.84 -11.98
N GLN A 160 9.40 -10.96 -13.30
CA GLN A 160 9.48 -9.83 -14.23
C GLN A 160 8.30 -8.87 -14.06
N ILE A 161 7.05 -9.37 -14.00
CA ILE A 161 5.87 -8.54 -13.78
C ILE A 161 5.92 -7.89 -12.41
N LEU A 162 6.31 -8.65 -11.38
CA LEU A 162 6.45 -8.10 -10.03
C LEU A 162 7.45 -6.95 -10.02
N ARG A 163 8.67 -7.15 -10.55
CA ARG A 163 9.68 -6.09 -10.63
C ARG A 163 9.20 -4.88 -11.43
N ALA A 164 8.54 -5.08 -12.57
CA ALA A 164 8.00 -3.99 -13.37
C ALA A 164 6.87 -3.22 -12.66
N THR A 165 6.05 -3.92 -11.86
CA THR A 165 5.00 -3.31 -11.04
C THR A 165 5.61 -2.48 -9.91
N LEU A 166 6.68 -2.95 -9.28
CA LEU A 166 7.40 -2.18 -8.24
C LEU A 166 8.16 -0.99 -8.82
N GLU A 167 8.73 -1.13 -10.02
CA GLU A 167 9.35 0.01 -10.72
C GLU A 167 8.30 1.06 -11.08
N SER A 168 7.10 0.64 -11.52
CA SER A 168 5.96 1.54 -11.73
C SER A 168 5.56 2.25 -10.43
N ALA A 169 5.54 1.55 -9.30
CA ALA A 169 5.22 2.15 -8.00
C ALA A 169 6.20 3.25 -7.55
N LYS A 170 7.43 3.31 -8.09
CA LYS A 170 8.39 4.38 -7.78
C LYS A 170 7.95 5.75 -8.28
N SER A 171 7.08 5.84 -9.29
CA SER A 171 6.58 7.14 -9.79
C SER A 171 5.49 7.74 -8.90
N ILE A 172 4.95 6.97 -7.95
CA ILE A 172 3.94 7.45 -6.99
C ILE A 172 4.61 8.40 -6.00
N SER A 173 4.05 9.59 -5.84
CA SER A 173 4.65 10.63 -5.00
C SER A 173 4.16 10.58 -3.54
N THR A 174 2.88 10.25 -3.34
CA THR A 174 2.24 10.23 -2.02
C THR A 174 2.68 9.04 -1.18
N ASP A 175 3.22 9.34 -0.01
CA ASP A 175 3.68 8.37 0.98
C ASP A 175 2.59 7.38 1.40
N TYR A 176 1.35 7.85 1.53
CA TYR A 176 0.19 7.00 1.85
C TYR A 176 -0.04 5.92 0.79
N GLU A 177 0.04 6.26 -0.50
CA GLU A 177 -0.20 5.31 -1.58
C GLU A 177 0.97 4.34 -1.76
N LYS A 178 2.22 4.80 -1.60
CA LYS A 178 3.40 3.92 -1.48
C LYS A 178 3.23 2.93 -0.32
N GLY A 179 2.83 3.41 0.86
CA GLY A 179 2.57 2.57 2.03
C GLY A 179 1.46 1.54 1.77
N ARG A 180 0.38 1.90 1.07
CA ARG A 180 -0.67 0.95 0.65
C ARG A 180 -0.15 -0.15 -0.28
N ILE A 181 0.75 0.18 -1.22
CA ILE A 181 1.38 -0.80 -2.11
C ILE A 181 2.29 -1.73 -1.32
N LEU A 182 3.17 -1.19 -0.47
CA LEU A 182 4.11 -1.96 0.33
C LEU A 182 3.39 -2.90 1.31
N THR A 183 2.39 -2.41 2.03
CA THR A 183 1.58 -3.24 2.93
C THR A 183 0.84 -4.36 2.19
N THR A 184 0.33 -4.09 0.98
CA THR A 184 -0.26 -5.14 0.13
C THR A 184 0.79 -6.17 -0.26
N LEU A 185 1.95 -5.71 -0.75
CA LEU A 185 3.05 -6.55 -1.22
C LEU A 185 3.58 -7.47 -0.12
N ALA A 186 3.78 -6.95 1.08
CA ALA A 186 4.23 -7.71 2.24
C ALA A 186 3.30 -8.88 2.56
N GLY A 187 1.98 -8.71 2.39
CA GLY A 187 0.97 -9.73 2.67
C GLY A 187 0.81 -10.80 1.58
N LEU A 188 1.52 -10.71 0.45
CA LEU A 188 1.38 -11.67 -0.64
C LEU A 188 2.17 -12.95 -0.36
N SER A 189 1.54 -14.11 -0.59
CA SER A 189 2.22 -15.41 -0.48
C SER A 189 3.31 -15.64 -1.53
N SER A 190 3.30 -14.88 -2.62
CA SER A 190 4.32 -14.93 -3.68
C SER A 190 5.53 -14.02 -3.42
N PHE A 191 5.43 -13.11 -2.45
CA PHE A 191 6.55 -12.25 -2.07
C PHE A 191 7.58 -13.08 -1.30
N ASN A 192 8.84 -13.00 -1.70
CA ASN A 192 9.92 -13.79 -1.13
C ASN A 192 11.19 -12.95 -0.92
N GLU A 193 12.24 -13.58 -0.39
CA GLU A 193 13.50 -12.92 -0.02
C GLU A 193 14.12 -12.09 -1.17
N SER A 194 13.99 -12.53 -2.43
CA SER A 194 14.61 -11.79 -3.55
C SER A 194 14.00 -10.42 -3.82
N GLU A 195 12.82 -10.13 -3.27
CA GLU A 195 12.16 -8.82 -3.43
C GLU A 195 12.36 -7.88 -2.25
N ILE A 196 12.92 -8.35 -1.12
CA ILE A 196 13.11 -7.52 0.08
C ILE A 196 13.95 -6.27 -0.21
N ALA A 197 15.02 -6.40 -1.01
CA ALA A 197 15.85 -5.25 -1.37
C ALA A 197 15.05 -4.17 -2.13
N THR A 198 14.18 -4.59 -3.07
CA THR A 198 13.31 -3.67 -3.81
C THR A 198 12.19 -3.10 -2.93
N TYR A 199 11.64 -3.90 -2.00
CA TYR A 199 10.70 -3.43 -1.00
C TYR A 199 11.30 -2.30 -0.15
N LEU A 200 12.51 -2.52 0.39
CA LEU A 200 13.17 -1.57 1.26
C LEU A 200 13.66 -0.32 0.52
N ASP A 201 14.04 -0.45 -0.76
CA ASP A 201 14.30 0.69 -1.65
C ASP A 201 13.06 1.58 -1.77
N LEU A 202 11.90 1.01 -2.07
CA LEU A 202 10.64 1.77 -2.18
C LEU A 202 10.21 2.34 -0.81
N ALA A 203 10.38 1.60 0.28
CA ALA A 203 10.10 2.08 1.64
C ALA A 203 10.98 3.27 2.03
N SER A 204 12.24 3.29 1.60
CA SER A 204 13.17 4.39 1.88
C SER A 204 12.80 5.72 1.20
N ALA A 205 11.93 5.66 0.18
CA ALA A 205 11.39 6.83 -0.52
C ALA A 205 10.09 7.37 0.11
N ILE A 206 9.70 6.89 1.30
CA ILE A 206 8.57 7.38 2.09
C ILE A 206 9.09 8.42 3.08
N ASN A 207 8.51 9.63 3.07
CA ASN A 207 8.97 10.74 3.91
C ASN A 207 8.23 10.83 5.26
N THR A 208 6.95 10.50 5.31
CA THR A 208 6.21 10.47 6.57
C THR A 208 6.65 9.28 7.42
N ASP A 209 7.19 9.58 8.60
CA ASP A 209 7.61 8.57 9.59
C ASP A 209 6.55 7.50 9.85
N TYR A 210 5.27 7.89 9.91
CA TYR A 210 4.16 6.98 10.14
C TYR A 210 4.02 5.92 9.03
N GLU A 211 3.98 6.33 7.75
CA GLU A 211 3.87 5.36 6.65
C GLU A 211 5.16 4.56 6.45
N HIS A 212 6.33 5.15 6.78
CA HIS A 212 7.60 4.44 6.71
C HIS A 212 7.66 3.34 7.77
N SER A 213 7.38 3.68 9.03
CA SER A 213 7.26 2.72 10.13
C SER A 213 6.23 1.63 9.83
N ARG A 214 5.02 2.01 9.41
CA ARG A 214 3.95 1.08 9.05
C ARG A 214 4.38 0.11 7.95
N SER A 215 5.13 0.58 6.96
CA SER A 215 5.63 -0.28 5.87
C SER A 215 6.71 -1.24 6.37
N LEU A 216 7.64 -0.81 7.22
CA LEU A 216 8.65 -1.69 7.79
C LEU A 216 8.03 -2.76 8.71
N ILE A 217 7.04 -2.39 9.53
CA ILE A 217 6.32 -3.31 10.41
C ILE A 217 5.55 -4.35 9.58
N ALA A 218 4.83 -3.93 8.54
CA ALA A 218 4.10 -4.86 7.68
C ALA A 218 5.01 -5.90 7.03
N LEU A 219 6.24 -5.52 6.65
CA LEU A 219 7.22 -6.47 6.14
C LEU A 219 7.55 -7.56 7.18
N MET A 220 7.78 -7.17 8.43
CA MET A 220 8.14 -8.09 9.52
C MET A 220 6.96 -8.97 9.97
N ASP A 221 5.74 -8.44 9.95
CA ASP A 221 4.53 -9.18 10.35
C ASP A 221 4.18 -10.31 9.37
N HIS A 222 4.48 -10.10 8.09
CA HIS A 222 4.08 -11.04 7.04
C HIS A 222 5.22 -11.91 6.50
N GLN A 223 6.48 -11.53 6.71
CA GLN A 223 7.62 -12.19 6.11
C GLN A 223 8.69 -12.58 7.13
N LYS A 224 9.25 -13.77 6.95
CA LYS A 224 10.43 -14.21 7.70
C LYS A 224 11.66 -13.58 7.08
N LEU A 225 12.35 -12.73 7.82
CA LEU A 225 13.51 -12.01 7.31
C LEU A 225 14.81 -12.76 7.60
N SER A 226 15.73 -12.76 6.64
CA SER A 226 17.12 -13.14 6.88
C SER A 226 17.82 -12.15 7.83
N PRO A 227 18.93 -12.53 8.49
CA PRO A 227 19.72 -11.60 9.30
C PRO A 227 20.20 -10.35 8.52
N ASP A 228 20.49 -10.51 7.23
CA ASP A 228 20.86 -9.39 6.37
C ASP A 228 19.66 -8.46 6.12
N ALA A 229 18.48 -9.01 5.87
CA ALA A 229 17.24 -8.24 5.75
C ALA A 229 16.88 -7.49 7.04
N VAL A 230 17.03 -8.12 8.22
CA VAL A 230 16.86 -7.45 9.52
C VAL A 230 17.83 -6.27 9.67
N SER A 231 19.09 -6.43 9.24
CA SER A 231 20.07 -5.35 9.27
C SER A 231 19.67 -4.19 8.35
N GLN A 232 19.07 -4.48 7.19
CA GLN A 232 18.55 -3.46 6.28
C GLN A 232 17.31 -2.75 6.85
N VAL A 233 16.42 -3.46 7.55
CA VAL A 233 15.28 -2.86 8.27
C VAL A 233 15.77 -1.90 9.35
N LEU A 234 16.72 -2.32 10.20
CA LEU A 234 17.32 -1.44 11.22
C LEU A 234 17.97 -0.20 10.59
N LYS A 235 18.67 -0.36 9.46
CA LYS A 235 19.24 0.76 8.71
C LYS A 235 18.14 1.68 8.18
N SER A 236 17.05 1.13 7.64
CA SER A 236 15.93 1.92 7.14
C SER A 236 15.24 2.69 8.26
N ALA A 237 15.06 2.08 9.44
CA ALA A 237 14.48 2.75 10.63
C ALA A 237 15.30 3.95 11.13
N SER A 238 16.57 4.07 10.74
CA SER A 238 17.42 5.22 11.11
C SER A 238 16.93 6.55 10.53
N SER A 239 16.17 6.55 9.43
CA SER A 239 15.62 7.77 8.84
C SER A 239 14.28 8.21 9.44
N ILE A 240 13.71 7.42 10.35
CA ILE A 240 12.49 7.78 11.07
C ILE A 240 12.87 8.84 12.12
N ASN A 241 12.18 9.98 12.14
CA ASN A 241 12.56 11.12 12.99
C ASN A 241 11.78 11.16 14.31
N THR A 242 10.49 10.87 14.27
CA THR A 242 9.63 10.84 15.45
C THR A 242 9.99 9.66 16.34
N ASP A 243 10.29 9.98 17.60
CA ASP A 243 10.63 9.01 18.64
C ASP A 243 9.61 7.87 18.74
N TYR A 244 8.33 8.23 18.68
CA TYR A 244 7.23 7.27 18.77
C TYR A 244 7.25 6.24 17.63
N GLU A 245 7.36 6.66 16.37
CA GLU A 245 7.38 5.72 15.24
C GLU A 245 8.70 4.96 15.16
N LYS A 246 9.82 5.57 15.57
CA LYS A 246 11.11 4.87 15.68
C LYS A 246 11.02 3.76 16.73
N SER A 247 10.60 4.09 17.94
CA SER A 247 10.39 3.13 19.04
C SER A 247 9.44 2.02 18.65
N ARG A 248 8.30 2.36 18.03
CA ARG A 248 7.33 1.38 17.53
C ARG A 248 7.96 0.41 16.51
N THR A 249 8.79 0.91 15.60
CA THR A 249 9.48 0.08 14.59
C THR A 249 10.54 -0.81 15.24
N LEU A 250 11.33 -0.25 16.16
CA LEU A 250 12.38 -0.95 16.90
C LEU A 250 11.81 -2.09 17.73
N ILE A 251 10.73 -1.85 18.46
CA ILE A 251 10.04 -2.88 19.25
C ILE A 251 9.52 -3.99 18.33
N ALA A 252 8.90 -3.65 17.21
CA ALA A 252 8.39 -4.66 16.27
C ALA A 252 9.51 -5.56 15.70
N VAL A 253 10.68 -5.00 15.35
CA VAL A 253 11.81 -5.81 14.87
C VAL A 253 12.43 -6.68 15.97
N ASN A 254 12.47 -6.16 17.21
CA ASN A 254 12.94 -6.90 18.38
C ASN A 254 12.01 -8.07 18.71
N GLU A 255 10.69 -7.87 18.71
CA GLU A 255 9.72 -8.93 19.02
C GLU A 255 9.69 -10.05 17.97
N SER A 256 9.95 -9.73 16.71
CA SER A 256 9.83 -10.66 15.59
C SER A 256 11.11 -11.44 15.27
N HIS A 257 12.29 -10.96 15.67
CA HIS A 257 13.57 -11.54 15.24
C HIS A 257 14.60 -11.63 16.38
N ASN A 258 15.50 -12.62 16.30
CA ASN A 258 16.67 -12.69 17.17
C ASN A 258 17.80 -11.85 16.59
N PHE A 259 18.49 -11.09 17.44
CA PHE A 259 19.64 -10.28 17.05
C PHE A 259 20.97 -10.95 17.35
N ASP A 260 21.92 -10.80 16.43
CA ASP A 260 23.34 -10.96 16.73
C ASP A 260 23.90 -9.71 17.45
N GLU A 261 25.14 -9.79 17.94
CA GLU A 261 25.76 -8.68 18.68
C GLU A 261 25.93 -7.40 17.84
N LYS A 262 26.08 -7.51 16.51
CA LYS A 262 26.20 -6.35 15.62
C LYS A 262 24.84 -5.66 15.45
N GLN A 263 23.77 -6.43 15.36
CA GLN A 263 22.38 -5.95 15.31
C GLN A 263 21.98 -5.34 16.64
N ILE A 264 22.35 -5.94 17.79
CA ILE A 264 22.18 -5.34 19.13
C ILE A 264 22.90 -3.99 19.19
N ALA A 265 24.14 -3.90 18.72
CA ALA A 265 24.89 -2.65 18.74
C ALA A 265 24.24 -1.57 17.88
N THR A 266 23.66 -1.94 16.74
CA THR A 266 22.94 -1.04 15.82
C THR A 266 21.61 -0.59 16.44
N TYR A 267 20.85 -1.51 17.03
CA TYR A 267 19.61 -1.21 17.76
C TYR A 267 19.88 -0.19 18.87
N LEU A 268 20.91 -0.41 19.70
CA LEU A 268 21.27 0.53 20.78
C LEU A 268 21.66 1.91 20.24
N SER A 269 22.35 1.98 19.09
CA SER A 269 22.65 3.28 18.45
C SER A 269 21.40 3.99 17.93
N LEU A 270 20.36 3.26 17.52
CA LEU A 270 19.07 3.85 17.13
C LEU A 270 18.30 4.35 18.35
N VAL A 271 18.28 3.57 19.43
CA VAL A 271 17.72 3.99 20.72
C VAL A 271 18.43 5.25 21.24
N ASP A 272 19.73 5.39 20.99
CA ASP A 272 20.45 6.59 21.39
C ASP A 272 19.90 7.87 20.72
N SER A 273 19.32 7.75 19.53
CA SER A 273 18.70 8.88 18.82
C SER A 273 17.29 9.24 19.29
N ILE A 274 16.70 8.49 20.24
CA ILE A 274 15.34 8.73 20.76
C ILE A 274 15.36 9.78 21.87
N GLY A 275 14.72 10.92 21.67
CA GLY A 275 14.76 12.05 22.61
C GLY A 275 13.91 11.88 23.87
N THR A 276 12.79 11.17 23.76
CA THR A 276 11.80 10.98 24.82
C THR A 276 12.18 9.86 25.78
N ASP A 277 12.11 10.15 27.08
CA ASP A 277 12.45 9.20 28.16
C ASP A 277 11.61 7.93 28.12
N TYR A 278 10.31 8.08 27.82
CA TYR A 278 9.36 6.97 27.81
C TYR A 278 9.67 5.99 26.67
N GLU A 279 9.85 6.48 25.45
CA GLU A 279 10.22 5.67 24.29
C GLU A 279 11.60 5.03 24.50
N ARG A 280 12.61 5.81 24.91
CA ARG A 280 13.97 5.29 25.15
C ARG A 280 13.96 4.16 26.18
N SER A 281 13.31 4.36 27.32
CA SER A 281 13.23 3.33 28.36
C SER A 281 12.47 2.09 27.89
N ARG A 282 11.39 2.27 27.12
CA ARG A 282 10.60 1.18 26.54
C ARG A 282 11.44 0.31 25.62
N ASP A 283 12.23 0.89 24.72
CA ASP A 283 13.11 0.16 23.81
C ASP A 283 14.23 -0.59 24.55
N LEU A 284 14.91 0.06 25.51
CA LEU A 284 15.96 -0.59 26.31
C LEU A 284 15.42 -1.79 27.10
N ILE A 285 14.22 -1.65 27.68
CA ILE A 285 13.54 -2.73 28.39
C ILE A 285 13.15 -3.84 27.43
N ALA A 286 12.56 -3.52 26.27
CA ALA A 286 12.16 -4.50 25.26
C ALA A 286 13.36 -5.33 24.77
N LEU A 287 14.50 -4.69 24.53
CA LEU A 287 15.74 -5.36 24.10
C LEU A 287 16.24 -6.38 25.15
N MET A 288 16.32 -5.96 26.42
CA MET A 288 16.66 -6.89 27.51
C MET A 288 15.61 -7.99 27.67
N GLN A 289 14.35 -7.68 27.35
CA GLN A 289 13.25 -8.60 27.51
C GLN A 289 13.31 -9.78 26.55
N GLN A 290 13.70 -9.48 25.31
CA GLN A 290 13.76 -10.44 24.23
C GLN A 290 15.08 -11.20 24.17
N HIS A 291 16.19 -10.55 24.49
CA HIS A 291 17.52 -11.12 24.23
C HIS A 291 18.35 -11.33 25.50
N LYS A 292 19.16 -12.39 25.48
CA LYS A 292 20.25 -12.56 26.43
C LYS A 292 21.45 -11.76 25.92
N LEU A 293 21.68 -10.61 26.53
CA LEU A 293 22.74 -9.69 26.14
C LEU A 293 24.08 -10.05 26.79
N ALA A 294 25.18 -9.80 26.07
CA ALA A 294 26.52 -9.77 26.66
C ALA A 294 26.66 -8.64 27.68
N ASN A 295 27.60 -8.81 28.62
CA ASN A 295 27.85 -7.82 29.68
C ASN A 295 28.16 -6.42 29.11
N ASP A 296 28.91 -6.32 28.02
CA ASP A 296 29.22 -5.04 27.39
C ASP A 296 27.95 -4.32 26.90
N SER A 297 27.01 -5.07 26.31
CA SER A 297 25.71 -4.55 25.86
C SER A 297 24.82 -4.14 27.04
N VAL A 298 24.84 -4.88 28.16
CA VAL A 298 24.16 -4.48 29.41
C VAL A 298 24.78 -3.20 29.98
N GLY A 299 26.11 -3.09 29.95
CA GLY A 299 26.83 -1.89 30.37
C GLY A 299 26.44 -0.66 29.55
N ARG A 300 26.31 -0.80 28.23
CA ARG A 300 25.78 0.26 27.35
C ARG A 300 24.36 0.66 27.72
N ILE A 301 23.47 -0.29 28.00
CA ILE A 301 22.10 0.02 28.44
C ILE A 301 22.10 0.83 29.74
N ILE A 302 22.94 0.47 30.71
CA ILE A 302 23.10 1.23 31.96
C ILE A 302 23.61 2.64 31.65
N ASP A 303 24.57 2.79 30.73
CA ASP A 303 25.11 4.09 30.32
C ASP A 303 24.05 4.98 29.66
N GLU A 304 23.20 4.41 28.80
CA GLU A 304 22.09 5.11 28.14
C GLU A 304 21.10 5.73 29.14
N THR A 305 20.96 5.16 30.35
CA THR A 305 20.08 5.74 31.38
C THR A 305 20.51 7.13 31.85
N LYS A 306 21.76 7.54 31.60
CA LYS A 306 22.23 8.91 31.89
C LYS A 306 21.52 9.97 31.04
N LYS A 307 20.99 9.57 29.87
CA LYS A 307 20.24 10.44 28.97
C LYS A 307 18.74 10.48 29.31
N ILE A 308 18.28 9.66 30.25
CA ILE A 308 16.90 9.66 30.74
C ILE A 308 16.77 10.69 31.86
N GLY A 309 15.91 11.70 31.65
CA GLY A 309 15.71 12.79 32.59
C GLY A 309 14.79 12.44 33.77
N THR A 310 13.76 11.63 33.52
CA THR A 310 12.78 11.21 34.53
C THR A 310 13.30 10.07 35.40
N ASP A 311 13.30 10.30 36.70
CA ASP A 311 13.71 9.33 37.72
C ASP A 311 12.95 7.99 37.60
N TYR A 312 11.65 8.07 37.32
CA TYR A 312 10.79 6.90 37.12
C TYR A 312 11.27 6.01 35.96
N GLU A 313 11.52 6.60 34.79
CA GLU A 313 11.93 5.82 33.61
C GLU A 313 13.34 5.26 33.76
N LYS A 314 14.25 6.04 34.35
CA LYS A 314 15.60 5.58 34.71
C LYS A 314 15.55 4.36 35.63
N ALA A 315 14.75 4.45 36.69
CA ALA A 315 14.57 3.35 37.64
C ALA A 315 13.92 2.11 37.01
N ARG A 316 13.00 2.28 36.05
CA ARG A 316 12.40 1.16 35.31
C ARG A 316 13.45 0.38 34.54
N VAL A 317 14.30 1.05 33.76
CA VAL A 317 15.37 0.41 32.98
C VAL A 317 16.36 -0.32 33.90
N LEU A 318 16.86 0.37 34.93
CA LEU A 318 17.80 -0.21 35.88
C LEU A 318 17.20 -1.40 36.65
N THR A 319 15.94 -1.32 37.09
CA THR A 319 15.29 -2.44 37.77
C THR A 319 15.20 -3.66 36.84
N GLU A 320 14.86 -3.48 35.56
CA GLU A 320 14.81 -4.58 34.59
C GLU A 320 16.19 -5.20 34.36
N ALA A 321 17.24 -4.37 34.25
CA ALA A 321 18.61 -4.84 34.12
C ALA A 321 19.01 -5.73 35.32
N ALA A 322 18.78 -5.28 36.55
CA ALA A 322 19.10 -6.05 37.76
C ALA A 322 18.28 -7.35 37.87
N ARG A 323 17.03 -7.34 37.37
CA ARG A 323 16.18 -8.52 37.32
C ARG A 323 16.70 -9.58 36.35
N ARG A 324 17.33 -9.18 35.24
CA ARG A 324 17.77 -10.11 34.19
C ARG A 324 19.22 -10.53 34.29
N TYR A 325 20.10 -9.61 34.67
CA TYR A 325 21.55 -9.84 34.70
C TYR A 325 22.12 -9.74 36.11
N GLU A 326 23.19 -10.48 36.36
CA GLU A 326 23.93 -10.39 37.61
C GLU A 326 24.78 -9.11 37.61
N MET A 327 24.53 -8.23 38.58
CA MET A 327 25.27 -6.97 38.73
C MET A 327 26.55 -7.21 39.55
N GLN A 328 27.60 -7.66 38.85
CA GLN A 328 28.92 -7.95 39.40
C GLN A 328 30.01 -7.14 38.72
N GLY A 329 31.15 -6.97 39.41
CA GLY A 329 32.32 -6.26 38.89
C GLY A 329 31.98 -4.86 38.37
N THR A 330 32.50 -4.54 37.19
CA THR A 330 32.31 -3.23 36.54
C THR A 330 30.85 -2.89 36.24
N LEU A 331 29.99 -3.90 36.00
CA LEU A 331 28.56 -3.69 35.81
C LEU A 331 27.88 -3.23 37.10
N ARG A 332 28.30 -3.77 38.25
CA ARG A 332 27.78 -3.33 39.55
C ARG A 332 28.10 -1.87 39.82
N ASP A 333 29.35 -1.47 39.56
CA ASP A 333 29.80 -0.10 39.81
C ASP A 333 29.07 0.90 38.91
N ALA A 334 28.89 0.55 37.62
CA ALA A 334 28.11 1.34 36.68
C ALA A 334 26.64 1.45 37.11
N TYR A 335 26.05 0.34 37.57
CA TYR A 335 24.68 0.28 38.07
C TYR A 335 24.45 1.19 39.26
N ILE A 336 25.29 1.07 40.31
CA ILE A 336 25.15 1.86 41.54
C ILE A 336 25.29 3.34 41.21
N LYS A 337 26.28 3.71 40.39
CA LYS A 337 26.45 5.10 39.94
C LYS A 337 25.23 5.65 39.19
N ALA A 338 24.61 4.83 38.34
CA ALA A 338 23.39 5.23 37.64
C ALA A 338 22.19 5.36 38.61
N ALA A 339 22.04 4.42 39.55
CA ALA A 339 21.00 4.46 40.57
C ALA A 339 21.14 5.67 41.51
N ASP A 340 22.36 6.04 41.90
CA ASP A 340 22.63 7.22 42.74
C ASP A 340 22.30 8.54 42.03
N SER A 341 22.20 8.55 40.70
CA SER A 341 21.75 9.71 39.93
C SER A 341 20.23 9.92 39.95
N ILE A 342 19.47 9.01 40.57
CA ILE A 342 18.02 9.13 40.75
C ILE A 342 17.72 10.06 41.94
N GLY A 343 17.00 11.14 41.66
CA GLY A 343 16.67 12.17 42.66
C GLY A 343 15.63 11.69 43.67
N THR A 344 14.53 11.12 43.20
CA THR A 344 13.45 10.60 44.07
C THR A 344 13.96 9.46 44.94
N GLU A 345 13.78 9.60 46.25
CA GLU A 345 14.19 8.57 47.22
C GLU A 345 13.49 7.23 46.95
N TYR A 346 12.20 7.28 46.59
CA TYR A 346 11.41 6.09 46.28
C TYR A 346 12.02 5.28 45.13
N ASP A 347 12.30 5.91 43.99
CA ASP A 347 12.80 5.21 42.81
C ASP A 347 14.27 4.79 42.99
N ARG A 348 15.10 5.60 43.67
CA ARG A 348 16.48 5.26 44.01
C ARG A 348 16.54 4.02 44.92
N ASN A 349 15.79 4.02 46.02
CA ASN A 349 15.81 2.92 46.99
C ASN A 349 15.28 1.61 46.36
N ARG A 350 14.23 1.69 45.55
CA ARG A 350 13.73 0.53 44.80
C ARG A 350 14.78 -0.03 43.85
N THR A 351 15.50 0.84 43.14
CA THR A 351 16.55 0.45 42.18
C THR A 351 17.72 -0.23 42.89
N LEU A 352 18.26 0.37 43.95
CA LEU A 352 19.35 -0.24 44.74
C LEU A 352 18.93 -1.57 45.41
N ALA A 353 17.68 -1.68 45.85
CA ALA A 353 17.17 -2.93 46.42
C ALA A 353 17.04 -4.08 45.39
N ALA A 354 17.01 -3.77 44.09
CA ALA A 354 16.87 -4.79 43.04
C ALA A 354 18.12 -5.68 42.91
N ILE A 355 19.31 -5.15 43.19
CA ILE A 355 20.56 -5.92 43.13
C ILE A 355 20.84 -6.71 44.41
N THR A 356 20.40 -6.23 45.57
CA THR A 356 20.59 -6.92 46.85
C THR A 356 19.66 -8.12 47.03
N LYS A 357 18.42 -8.05 46.53
CA LYS A 357 17.47 -9.18 46.57
C LYS A 357 17.94 -10.39 45.76
N ARG A 358 18.73 -10.17 44.71
CA ARG A 358 19.26 -11.25 43.86
C ARG A 358 20.48 -11.95 44.47
N GLU A 359 21.27 -11.25 45.29
CA GLU A 359 22.40 -11.88 46.02
C GLU A 359 21.94 -12.86 47.12
N MET A 360 20.65 -12.82 47.48
CA MET A 360 20.05 -13.69 48.50
C MET A 360 19.25 -14.87 47.94
N MET A 361 19.11 -14.97 46.61
CA MET A 361 18.46 -16.10 45.90
C MET A 361 19.52 -16.92 45.17
#